data_AF-A0A9P1GYQ8-F1
#
_entry.id   AF-A0A9P1GYQ8-F1
#
_cell.length_a   1.000
_cell.length_b   1.000
_cell.length_c   1.000
_cell.angle_alpha   90.00
_cell.angle_beta   90.00
_cell.angle_gamma   90.00
#
_symmetry.space_group_name_H-M   'P 1'
#
loop_
_entity.id
_entity.type
_entity.pdbx_description
1 polymer ?
#
loop_
_entity_poly.entity_id
_entity_poly.type
_entity_poly.pdbx_seq_one_letter_code
_entity_poly.pdbx_strand_id
1 'polypeptide(L)'
;MAGNAFVTLFNLIRIKEEDHNGRRTNRWANADILPVLPENRNYTIKTYMGFCRAAFGMYGSYFVVVLKCFGNIIYSGIQCYWGGIAIRVMLSAIFPSYHRMRNTLPEGANITTNDLIGTMIYWVVFVGMLCVPPHKLQGFFLTSFIGVSLTIIGMFIWAMAANHGAGDLVAPTLKLSSGDTAFQFIQAVCTMATTYCGVSIRHADWTRYTKTPSAARWGIWVGCPLSVSVAAMFGIFITSATRSIYGQIIWQPMTLLAHIQKVDYSATTRAGTFFAGLGWFMSQLAVRRTLAHHDMWRILTQN
;
A
#
# COMPACT_ATOMS: atom_id res chain seq x y z
N MET A 1 7.12 41.51 1.83
CA MET A 1 5.79 40.87 2.06
C MET A 1 5.85 39.35 2.31
N ALA A 2 6.92 38.62 1.94
CA ALA A 2 7.03 37.17 2.20
C ALA A 2 7.38 36.76 3.65
N GLY A 3 7.97 37.65 4.45
CA GLY A 3 8.37 37.35 5.84
C GLY A 3 7.20 37.16 6.81
N ASN A 4 6.10 37.91 6.63
CA ASN A 4 4.93 37.80 7.52
C ASN A 4 4.15 36.51 7.30
N ALA A 5 4.07 35.98 6.07
CA ALA A 5 3.38 34.72 5.81
C ALA A 5 4.04 33.53 6.51
N PHE A 6 5.37 33.49 6.54
CA PHE A 6 6.13 32.47 7.28
C PHE A 6 5.96 32.61 8.79
N VAL A 7 6.01 33.83 9.34
CA VAL A 7 5.80 34.08 10.78
C VAL A 7 4.37 33.74 11.20
N THR A 8 3.37 34.04 10.38
CA THR A 8 1.97 33.69 10.65
C THR A 8 1.74 32.17 10.59
N LEU A 9 2.36 31.46 9.64
CA LEU A 9 2.34 29.99 9.60
C LEU A 9 3.00 29.37 10.84
N PHE A 10 4.15 29.92 11.27
CA PHE A 10 4.84 29.50 12.50
C PHE A 10 4.04 29.77 13.77
N ASN A 11 3.32 30.90 13.82
CA ASN A 11 2.45 31.25 14.95
C ASN A 11 1.15 30.42 14.96
N LEU A 12 0.64 30.01 13.80
CA LEU A 12 -0.50 29.08 13.71
C LEU A 12 -0.16 27.68 14.25
N ILE A 13 1.12 27.29 14.19
CA ILE A 13 1.64 26.02 14.70
C ILE A 13 2.01 26.11 16.19
N ARG A 14 1.96 27.30 16.81
CA ARG A 14 2.34 27.52 18.21
C ARG A 14 1.27 26.97 19.15
N ILE A 15 1.52 25.79 19.71
CA ILE A 15 0.69 25.21 20.77
C ILE A 15 0.82 26.09 22.02
N LYS A 16 -0.32 26.55 22.54
CA LYS A 16 -0.44 27.34 23.77
C LYS A 16 0.15 26.55 24.93
N GLU A 17 1.02 27.16 25.72
CA GLU A 17 1.62 26.55 26.91
C GLU A 17 0.53 26.33 27.96
N GLU A 18 0.04 25.09 28.07
CA GLU A 18 -0.87 24.66 29.13
C GLU A 18 -0.17 23.64 30.02
N ASP A 19 0.02 24.03 31.28
CA ASP A 19 0.58 23.18 32.33
C ASP A 19 -0.44 22.11 32.73
N HIS A 20 -0.35 20.93 32.14
CA HIS A 20 -1.11 19.76 32.58
C HIS A 20 -0.22 18.85 33.45
N ASN A 21 -0.61 18.66 34.72
CA ASN A 21 0.03 17.74 35.70
C ASN A 21 1.47 18.08 36.15
N GLY A 22 1.77 19.36 36.45
CA GLY A 22 2.99 19.73 37.19
C GLY A 22 4.32 19.47 36.45
N ARG A 23 4.29 19.29 35.12
CA ARG A 23 5.46 19.09 34.27
C ARG A 23 5.65 20.31 33.38
N ARG A 24 6.76 21.04 33.55
CA ARG A 24 7.09 22.21 32.72
C ARG A 24 7.19 21.80 31.25
N THR A 25 6.23 22.25 30.44
CA THR A 25 6.34 22.19 28.98
C THR A 25 7.15 23.38 28.47
N ASN A 26 7.93 23.18 27.41
CA ASN A 26 8.64 24.26 26.72
C ASN A 26 8.48 24.08 25.21
N ARG A 27 9.00 25.02 24.39
CA ARG A 27 8.95 24.97 22.91
C ARG A 27 9.35 23.61 22.30
N TRP A 28 10.11 22.80 23.04
CA TRP A 28 10.70 21.54 22.58
C TRP A 28 10.22 20.30 23.38
N ALA A 29 9.50 20.49 24.49
CA ALA A 29 9.01 19.45 25.37
C ALA A 29 7.52 19.70 25.61
N ASN A 30 6.70 18.96 24.87
CA ASN A 30 5.26 18.91 25.08
C ASN A 30 4.95 17.76 26.03
N ALA A 31 3.86 17.82 26.81
CA ALA A 31 3.50 16.76 27.77
C ALA A 31 3.38 15.37 27.11
N ASP A 32 3.05 15.34 25.81
CA ASP A 32 2.96 14.15 24.95
C ASP A 32 4.31 13.52 24.52
N ILE A 33 5.43 14.21 24.76
CA ILE A 33 6.79 13.78 24.32
C ILE A 33 7.58 13.18 25.49
N LEU A 34 7.18 13.46 26.73
CA LEU A 34 7.79 12.88 27.91
C LEU A 34 7.52 11.37 27.97
N PRO A 35 8.46 10.56 28.50
CA PRO A 35 8.22 9.13 28.68
C PRO A 35 6.97 8.94 29.55
N VAL A 36 5.95 8.36 28.95
CA VAL A 36 4.66 8.14 29.61
C VAL A 36 4.82 6.99 30.60
N LEU A 37 4.27 7.16 31.80
CA LEU A 37 4.26 6.13 32.84
C LEU A 37 3.68 4.82 32.27
N PRO A 38 4.14 3.64 32.74
CA PRO A 38 3.76 2.33 32.17
C PRO A 38 2.25 2.12 31.99
N GLU A 39 1.48 2.78 32.82
CA GLU A 39 0.02 2.78 32.98
C GLU A 39 -0.75 3.62 31.94
N ASN A 40 -0.09 4.55 31.21
CA ASN A 40 -0.75 5.48 30.27
C ASN A 40 -0.20 5.42 28.83
N ARG A 41 0.45 4.32 28.43
CA ARG A 41 1.12 4.18 27.12
C ARG A 41 0.14 4.18 25.93
N ASN A 42 -0.24 5.36 25.46
CA ASN A 42 -0.89 5.60 24.17
C ASN A 42 0.11 6.30 23.23
N TYR A 43 0.77 5.53 22.36
CA TYR A 43 1.84 6.06 21.50
C TYR A 43 1.25 6.88 20.33
N THR A 44 1.63 8.16 20.24
CA THR A 44 1.13 9.17 19.28
C THR A 44 2.23 9.54 18.26
N ILE A 45 1.88 10.22 17.15
CA ILE A 45 2.81 10.63 16.06
C ILE A 45 4.05 11.41 16.54
N LYS A 46 3.91 12.11 17.68
CA LYS A 46 5.00 12.84 18.34
C LYS A 46 6.08 11.91 18.92
N THR A 47 5.73 10.67 19.29
CA THR A 47 6.67 9.65 19.78
C THR A 47 7.57 9.12 18.66
N TYR A 48 7.04 9.01 17.44
CA TYR A 48 7.82 8.66 16.25
C TYR A 48 8.78 9.78 15.84
N MET A 49 8.34 11.04 15.90
CA MET A 49 9.23 12.21 15.79
C MET A 49 10.31 12.20 16.87
N GLY A 50 10.01 11.70 18.08
CA GLY A 50 10.98 11.46 19.15
C GLY A 50 12.09 10.47 18.76
N PHE A 51 11.76 9.36 18.09
CA PHE A 51 12.75 8.41 17.58
C PHE A 51 13.66 9.00 16.50
N CYS A 52 13.10 9.76 15.54
CA CYS A 52 13.92 10.43 14.53
C CYS A 52 14.78 11.56 15.13
N ARG A 53 14.29 12.27 16.15
CA ARG A 53 15.05 13.28 16.89
C ARG A 53 16.16 12.67 17.76
N ALA A 54 15.94 11.48 18.31
CA ALA A 54 16.96 10.75 19.05
C ALA A 54 18.14 10.32 18.15
N ALA A 55 17.87 9.98 16.88
CA ALA A 55 18.90 9.54 15.94
C ALA A 55 19.60 10.69 15.19
N PHE A 56 18.85 11.70 14.70
CA PHE A 56 19.37 12.76 13.82
C PHE A 56 19.43 14.15 14.46
N GLY A 57 19.12 14.24 15.76
CA GLY A 57 19.06 15.51 16.48
C GLY A 57 17.85 16.37 16.08
N MET A 58 17.79 17.57 16.66
CA MET A 58 16.60 18.42 16.59
C MET A 58 16.37 18.99 15.20
N TYR A 59 17.42 19.49 14.55
CA TYR A 59 17.37 20.07 13.21
C TYR A 59 17.49 19.04 12.08
N GLY A 60 18.27 17.97 12.27
CA GLY A 60 18.41 16.90 11.27
C GLY A 60 17.13 16.10 11.03
N SER A 61 16.23 16.07 12.02
CA SER A 61 14.93 15.40 11.89
C SER A 61 14.06 15.97 10.76
N TYR A 62 14.13 17.27 10.47
CA TYR A 62 13.34 17.89 9.40
C TYR A 62 13.68 17.35 8.01
N PHE A 63 14.98 17.15 7.73
CA PHE A 63 15.43 16.58 6.46
C PHE A 63 14.87 15.17 6.23
N VAL A 64 14.94 14.32 7.24
CA VAL A 64 14.42 12.94 7.19
C VAL A 64 12.91 12.92 7.02
N VAL A 65 12.18 13.85 7.65
CA VAL A 65 10.73 13.97 7.49
C VAL A 65 10.35 14.37 6.06
N VAL A 66 11.04 15.35 5.47
CA VAL A 66 10.78 15.77 4.07
C VAL A 66 11.01 14.62 3.09
N LEU A 67 12.11 13.88 3.22
CA LEU A 67 12.38 12.71 2.38
C LEU A 67 11.28 11.64 2.50
N LYS A 68 10.78 11.41 3.72
CA LYS A 68 9.67 10.47 3.95
C LYS A 68 8.37 10.96 3.33
N CYS A 69 8.06 12.25 3.43
CA CYS A 69 6.88 12.85 2.80
C CYS A 69 6.93 12.66 1.28
N PHE A 70 8.07 12.93 0.65
CA PHE A 70 8.26 12.75 -0.78
C PHE A 70 8.04 11.29 -1.23
N GLY A 71 8.68 10.33 -0.55
CA GLY A 71 8.48 8.90 -0.85
C GLY A 71 7.04 8.44 -0.63
N ASN A 72 6.37 8.94 0.40
CA ASN A 72 4.95 8.67 0.64
C ASN A 72 4.04 9.18 -0.49
N ILE A 73 4.29 10.38 -1.02
CA ILE A 73 3.49 10.96 -2.10
C ILE A 73 3.59 10.09 -3.35
N ILE A 74 4.82 9.70 -3.74
CA ILE A 74 5.05 8.84 -4.90
C ILE A 74 4.35 7.49 -4.71
N TYR A 75 4.56 6.85 -3.57
CA TYR A 75 3.96 5.55 -3.28
C TYR A 75 2.43 5.62 -3.26
N SER A 76 1.86 6.70 -2.71
CA SER A 76 0.40 6.94 -2.74
C SER A 76 -0.14 7.07 -4.16
N GLY A 77 0.62 7.71 -5.06
CA GLY A 77 0.28 7.80 -6.49
C GLY A 77 0.22 6.43 -7.16
N ILE A 78 1.24 5.58 -6.93
CA ILE A 78 1.30 4.22 -7.49
C ILE A 78 0.13 3.37 -6.99
N GLN A 79 -0.19 3.44 -5.69
CA GLN A 79 -1.34 2.73 -5.11
C GLN A 79 -2.67 3.24 -5.66
N CYS A 80 -2.78 4.53 -5.96
CA CYS A 80 -3.96 5.12 -6.61
C CYS A 80 -4.14 4.59 -8.04
N TYR A 81 -3.04 4.46 -8.78
CA TYR A 81 -3.06 3.90 -10.12
C TYR A 81 -3.49 2.42 -10.13
N TRP A 82 -2.88 1.59 -9.28
CA TRP A 82 -3.26 0.17 -9.17
C TRP A 82 -4.70 -0.03 -8.67
N GLY A 83 -5.16 0.78 -7.72
CA GLY A 83 -6.56 0.82 -7.30
C GLY A 83 -7.51 1.20 -8.45
N GLY A 84 -7.07 2.12 -9.32
CA GLY A 84 -7.81 2.50 -10.52
C GLY A 84 -7.95 1.37 -11.54
N ILE A 85 -6.88 0.60 -11.77
CA ILE A 85 -6.92 -0.59 -12.64
C ILE A 85 -7.91 -1.63 -12.08
N ALA A 86 -7.93 -1.83 -10.75
CA ALA A 86 -8.88 -2.75 -10.13
C ALA A 86 -10.34 -2.33 -10.37
N ILE A 87 -10.66 -1.04 -10.23
CA ILE A 87 -11.98 -0.49 -10.57
C ILE A 87 -12.27 -0.65 -12.06
N ARG A 88 -11.30 -0.40 -12.94
CA ARG A 88 -11.48 -0.60 -14.37
C ARG A 88 -11.90 -2.05 -14.66
N VAL A 89 -11.23 -3.04 -14.07
CA VAL A 89 -11.59 -4.46 -14.22
C VAL A 89 -13.02 -4.73 -13.74
N MET A 90 -13.42 -4.16 -12.59
CA MET A 90 -14.78 -4.30 -12.07
C MET A 90 -15.83 -3.65 -12.98
N LEU A 91 -15.60 -2.42 -13.43
CA LEU A 91 -16.51 -1.69 -14.32
C LEU A 91 -16.61 -2.37 -15.69
N SER A 92 -15.49 -2.81 -16.24
CA SER A 92 -15.47 -3.60 -17.47
C SER A 92 -16.20 -4.92 -17.32
N ALA A 93 -16.23 -5.53 -16.13
CA ALA A 93 -17.01 -6.74 -15.90
C ALA A 93 -18.53 -6.46 -15.86
N ILE A 94 -18.96 -5.36 -15.23
CA ILE A 94 -20.38 -5.00 -15.12
C ILE A 94 -20.93 -4.45 -16.45
N PHE A 95 -20.23 -3.49 -17.04
CA PHE A 95 -20.69 -2.72 -18.20
C PHE A 95 -19.86 -3.05 -19.46
N PRO A 96 -20.41 -3.83 -20.41
CA PRO A 96 -19.72 -4.11 -21.68
C PRO A 96 -19.42 -2.85 -22.52
N SER A 97 -20.22 -1.79 -22.36
CA SER A 97 -19.98 -0.50 -23.01
C SER A 97 -18.71 0.17 -22.52
N TYR A 98 -18.37 0.03 -21.23
CA TYR A 98 -17.14 0.57 -20.65
C TYR A 98 -15.90 -0.16 -21.16
N HIS A 99 -15.98 -1.49 -21.32
CA HIS A 99 -14.88 -2.28 -21.87
C HIS A 99 -14.52 -1.87 -23.31
N ARG A 100 -15.53 -1.60 -24.15
CA ARG A 100 -15.37 -1.24 -25.57
C ARG A 100 -15.08 0.24 -25.83
N MET A 101 -14.96 1.05 -24.78
CA MET A 101 -14.74 2.48 -24.92
C MET A 101 -13.41 2.77 -25.64
N ARG A 102 -13.46 3.62 -26.68
CA ARG A 102 -12.28 4.03 -27.45
C ARG A 102 -11.39 4.92 -26.58
N ASN A 103 -10.07 4.71 -26.69
CA ASN A 103 -9.12 5.59 -26.03
C ASN A 103 -9.15 6.98 -26.70
N THR A 104 -9.48 8.01 -25.93
CA THR A 104 -9.48 9.41 -26.37
C THR A 104 -8.18 10.14 -26.02
N LEU A 105 -7.27 9.49 -25.26
CA LEU A 105 -5.98 10.07 -24.92
C LEU A 105 -4.92 9.85 -26.03
N PRO A 106 -3.93 10.75 -26.15
CA PRO A 106 -2.81 10.59 -27.07
C PRO A 106 -2.01 9.30 -26.77
N GLU A 107 -1.49 8.65 -27.80
CA GLU A 107 -0.69 7.42 -27.65
C GLU A 107 0.56 7.59 -26.76
N GLY A 108 1.09 8.83 -26.66
CA GLY A 108 2.21 9.16 -25.77
C GLY A 108 1.87 9.22 -24.27
N ALA A 109 0.59 9.10 -23.88
CA ALA A 109 0.18 9.27 -22.49
C ALA A 109 0.44 8.04 -21.59
N ASN A 110 0.84 6.88 -22.15
CA ASN A 110 1.05 5.60 -21.45
C ASN A 110 -0.13 5.15 -20.55
N ILE A 111 -1.30 5.78 -20.68
CA ILE A 111 -2.50 5.50 -19.89
C ILE A 111 -3.72 5.49 -20.83
N THR A 112 -4.62 4.54 -20.60
CA THR A 112 -5.88 4.48 -21.34
C THR A 112 -6.95 5.33 -20.67
N THR A 113 -7.93 5.81 -21.44
CA THR A 113 -9.09 6.56 -20.92
C THR A 113 -9.82 5.77 -19.83
N ASN A 114 -9.94 4.45 -20.01
CA ASN A 114 -10.59 3.55 -19.06
C ASN A 114 -9.79 3.40 -17.76
N ASP A 115 -8.46 3.46 -17.81
CA ASP A 115 -7.62 3.46 -16.62
C ASP A 115 -7.77 4.78 -15.86
N LEU A 116 -7.78 5.92 -16.58
CA LEU A 116 -7.93 7.24 -15.98
C LEU A 116 -9.27 7.40 -15.23
N ILE A 117 -10.38 6.98 -15.86
CA ILE A 117 -11.71 7.00 -15.22
C ILE A 117 -11.71 6.11 -13.98
N GLY A 118 -11.14 4.89 -14.07
CA GLY A 118 -11.00 4.00 -12.93
C GLY A 118 -10.20 4.63 -11.78
N THR A 119 -9.09 5.28 -12.08
CA THR A 119 -8.26 5.99 -11.10
C THR A 119 -9.01 7.16 -10.45
N MET A 120 -9.80 7.93 -11.20
CA MET A 120 -10.59 9.03 -10.65
C MET A 120 -11.69 8.52 -9.70
N ILE A 121 -12.39 7.46 -10.08
CA ILE A 121 -13.40 6.83 -9.21
C ILE A 121 -12.73 6.30 -7.94
N TYR A 122 -11.58 5.64 -8.06
CA TYR A 122 -10.81 5.15 -6.92
C TYR A 122 -10.41 6.28 -5.98
N TRP A 123 -9.99 7.42 -6.55
CA TRP A 123 -9.64 8.59 -5.78
C TRP A 123 -10.84 9.14 -4.99
N VAL A 124 -12.01 9.28 -5.61
CA VAL A 124 -13.24 9.74 -4.93
C VAL A 124 -13.64 8.80 -3.80
N VAL A 125 -13.65 7.48 -4.04
CA VAL A 125 -13.98 6.49 -3.01
C VAL A 125 -12.98 6.54 -1.86
N PHE A 126 -11.70 6.67 -2.17
CA PHE A 126 -10.65 6.80 -1.16
C PHE A 126 -10.82 8.07 -0.32
N VAL A 127 -11.13 9.21 -0.94
CA VAL A 127 -11.42 10.47 -0.22
C VAL A 127 -12.60 10.31 0.73
N GLY A 128 -13.69 9.67 0.30
CA GLY A 128 -14.81 9.37 1.19
C GLY A 128 -14.43 8.47 2.39
N MET A 129 -13.57 7.48 2.15
CA MET A 129 -13.07 6.59 3.20
C MET A 129 -12.16 7.29 4.22
N LEU A 130 -11.51 8.40 3.85
CA LEU A 130 -10.66 9.18 4.76
C LEU A 130 -11.47 9.83 5.89
N CYS A 131 -12.75 10.11 5.69
CA CYS A 131 -13.65 10.66 6.69
C CYS A 131 -13.96 9.67 7.83
N VAL A 132 -13.74 8.36 7.62
CA VAL A 132 -14.04 7.32 8.61
C VAL A 132 -12.91 7.23 9.64
N PRO A 133 -13.22 7.31 10.96
CA PRO A 133 -12.22 7.19 12.01
C PRO A 133 -11.48 5.84 11.99
N PRO A 134 -10.16 5.82 12.24
CA PRO A 134 -9.35 4.62 12.10
C PRO A 134 -9.71 3.49 13.07
N HIS A 135 -10.27 3.79 14.24
CA HIS A 135 -10.66 2.77 15.21
C HIS A 135 -11.81 1.87 14.71
N LYS A 136 -12.65 2.36 13.77
CA LYS A 136 -13.73 1.57 13.16
C LYS A 136 -13.27 0.72 11.97
N LEU A 137 -12.03 0.89 11.50
CA LEU A 137 -11.52 0.24 10.29
C LEU A 137 -10.89 -1.13 10.54
N GLN A 138 -10.80 -1.58 11.80
CA GLN A 138 -10.27 -2.91 12.12
C GLN A 138 -11.04 -4.04 11.42
N GLY A 139 -12.38 -3.97 11.40
CA GLY A 139 -13.21 -4.92 10.66
C GLY A 139 -12.95 -4.88 9.15
N PHE A 140 -12.80 -3.68 8.58
CA PHE A 140 -12.48 -3.51 7.16
C PHE A 140 -11.14 -4.15 6.77
N PHE A 141 -10.11 -4.04 7.62
CA PHE A 141 -8.82 -4.69 7.37
C PHE A 141 -8.93 -6.21 7.36
N LEU A 142 -9.71 -6.79 8.27
CA LEU A 142 -9.94 -8.24 8.29
C LEU A 142 -10.70 -8.70 7.05
N THR A 143 -11.77 -8.00 6.66
CA THR A 143 -12.53 -8.30 5.44
C THR A 143 -11.65 -8.16 4.19
N SER A 144 -10.80 -7.14 4.12
CA SER A 144 -9.87 -6.94 3.02
C SER A 144 -8.82 -8.05 2.94
N PHE A 145 -8.31 -8.51 4.09
CA PHE A 145 -7.37 -9.63 4.17
C PHE A 145 -8.00 -10.95 3.69
N ILE A 146 -9.23 -11.24 4.11
CA ILE A 146 -9.96 -12.42 3.65
C ILE A 146 -10.22 -12.31 2.13
N GLY A 147 -10.67 -11.15 1.67
CA GLY A 147 -10.97 -10.90 0.25
C GLY A 147 -9.74 -11.06 -0.66
N VAL A 148 -8.59 -10.51 -0.28
CA VAL A 148 -7.36 -10.68 -1.06
C VAL A 148 -6.85 -12.12 -1.01
N SER A 149 -6.96 -12.80 0.14
CA SER A 149 -6.52 -14.20 0.26
C SER A 149 -7.35 -15.12 -0.63
N LEU A 150 -8.68 -14.96 -0.62
CA LEU A 150 -9.58 -15.70 -1.51
C LEU A 150 -9.30 -15.38 -2.99
N THR A 151 -8.96 -14.13 -3.30
CA THR A 151 -8.60 -13.72 -4.67
C THR A 151 -7.31 -14.38 -5.15
N ILE A 152 -6.26 -14.40 -4.31
CA ILE A 152 -4.98 -15.06 -4.64
C ILE A 152 -5.20 -16.55 -4.86
N ILE A 153 -5.93 -17.23 -3.96
CA ILE A 153 -6.24 -18.65 -4.08
C ILE A 153 -7.10 -18.92 -5.33
N GLY A 154 -8.11 -18.09 -5.58
CA GLY A 154 -8.97 -18.22 -6.75
C GLY A 154 -8.22 -18.03 -8.07
N MET A 155 -7.34 -17.02 -8.15
CA MET A 155 -6.48 -16.82 -9.32
C MET A 155 -5.49 -17.98 -9.51
N PHE A 156 -4.95 -18.53 -8.43
CA PHE A 156 -4.09 -19.71 -8.48
C PHE A 156 -4.83 -20.93 -9.03
N ILE A 157 -5.99 -21.27 -8.47
CA ILE A 157 -6.81 -22.40 -8.93
C ILE A 157 -7.17 -22.24 -10.41
N TRP A 158 -7.61 -21.03 -10.81
CA TRP A 158 -7.93 -20.73 -12.20
C TRP A 158 -6.72 -20.91 -13.13
N ALA A 159 -5.57 -20.34 -12.79
CA ALA A 159 -4.38 -20.39 -13.65
C ALA A 159 -3.88 -21.82 -13.83
N MET A 160 -3.90 -22.61 -12.74
CA MET A 160 -3.51 -24.03 -12.76
C MET A 160 -4.47 -24.88 -13.59
N ALA A 161 -5.78 -24.64 -13.46
CA ALA A 161 -6.80 -25.36 -14.23
C ALA A 161 -6.75 -25.01 -15.72
N ALA A 162 -6.59 -23.72 -16.05
CA ALA A 162 -6.54 -23.23 -17.43
C ALA A 162 -5.29 -23.70 -18.19
N ASN A 163 -4.17 -23.90 -17.49
CA ASN A 163 -2.92 -24.37 -18.07
C ASN A 163 -2.71 -25.90 -17.93
N HIS A 164 -3.68 -26.63 -17.36
CA HIS A 164 -3.57 -28.06 -17.03
C HIS A 164 -2.30 -28.42 -16.23
N GLY A 165 -1.84 -27.52 -15.36
CA GLY A 165 -0.62 -27.68 -14.57
C GLY A 165 0.11 -26.37 -14.27
N ALA A 166 1.24 -26.47 -13.58
CA ALA A 166 1.99 -25.33 -13.07
C ALA A 166 2.79 -24.53 -14.12
N GLY A 167 2.72 -24.97 -15.39
CA GLY A 167 3.54 -24.45 -16.47
C GLY A 167 5.01 -24.84 -16.31
N ASP A 168 5.83 -24.34 -17.23
CA ASP A 168 7.27 -24.57 -17.20
C ASP A 168 7.95 -23.58 -16.23
N LEU A 169 7.85 -23.90 -14.94
CA LEU A 169 8.42 -23.10 -13.84
C LEU A 169 9.94 -23.00 -13.89
N VAL A 170 10.60 -23.96 -14.54
CA VAL A 170 12.02 -24.27 -14.31
C VAL A 170 12.88 -24.00 -15.54
N ALA A 171 12.32 -23.86 -16.75
CA ALA A 171 13.11 -23.49 -17.92
C ALA A 171 13.70 -22.07 -17.77
N PRO A 172 15.03 -21.93 -17.58
CA PRO A 172 15.65 -20.62 -17.52
C PRO A 172 15.51 -19.97 -18.88
N THR A 173 14.85 -18.81 -18.94
CA THR A 173 14.74 -18.07 -20.20
C THR A 173 16.10 -17.49 -20.62
N LEU A 174 17.05 -17.42 -19.69
CA LEU A 174 18.40 -16.90 -19.88
C LEU A 174 19.39 -17.83 -19.16
N LYS A 175 20.35 -18.41 -19.90
CA LYS A 175 21.53 -19.06 -19.31
C LYS A 175 22.51 -17.96 -18.90
N LEU A 176 22.56 -17.65 -17.61
CA LEU A 176 23.51 -16.67 -17.06
C LEU A 176 24.84 -17.34 -16.74
N SER A 177 25.94 -16.58 -16.85
CA SER A 177 27.24 -17.01 -16.32
C SER A 177 27.18 -17.16 -14.80
N SER A 178 28.06 -17.96 -14.20
CA SER A 178 28.12 -18.16 -12.74
C SER A 178 28.34 -16.84 -11.98
N GLY A 179 29.12 -15.92 -12.55
CA GLY A 179 29.36 -14.59 -11.98
C GLY A 179 28.12 -13.69 -12.03
N ASP A 180 27.42 -13.67 -13.16
CA ASP A 180 26.19 -12.89 -13.32
C ASP A 180 25.07 -13.41 -12.44
N THR A 181 24.99 -14.73 -12.24
CA THR A 181 24.00 -15.35 -11.36
C THR A 181 24.18 -14.90 -9.91
N ALA A 182 25.43 -14.86 -9.42
CA ALA A 182 25.73 -14.36 -8.08
C ALA A 182 25.38 -12.87 -7.92
N PHE A 183 25.69 -12.05 -8.93
CA PHE A 183 25.34 -10.63 -8.93
C PHE A 183 23.83 -10.41 -8.92
N GLN A 184 23.09 -11.11 -9.78
CA GLN A 184 21.62 -11.04 -9.84
C GLN A 184 20.96 -11.53 -8.54
N PHE A 185 21.53 -12.55 -7.90
CA PHE A 185 21.06 -13.02 -6.60
C PHE A 185 21.21 -11.93 -5.53
N ILE A 186 22.38 -11.28 -5.43
CA ILE A 186 22.61 -10.18 -4.50
C ILE A 186 21.67 -9.01 -4.81
N GLN A 187 21.51 -8.65 -6.08
CA GLN A 187 20.60 -7.60 -6.52
C GLN A 187 19.15 -7.89 -6.12
N ALA A 188 18.68 -9.14 -6.26
CA ALA A 188 17.35 -9.55 -5.84
C ALA A 188 17.16 -9.42 -4.33
N VAL A 189 18.15 -9.84 -3.53
CA VAL A 189 18.14 -9.68 -2.06
C VAL A 189 18.08 -8.21 -1.67
N CYS A 190 18.93 -7.36 -2.28
CA CYS A 190 18.93 -5.91 -2.03
C CYS A 190 17.60 -5.25 -2.42
N THR A 191 16.98 -5.70 -3.52
CA THR A 191 15.67 -5.19 -3.98
C THR A 191 14.56 -5.52 -2.99
N MET A 192 14.55 -6.76 -2.47
CA MET A 192 13.61 -7.17 -1.42
C MET A 192 13.84 -6.40 -0.12
N ALA A 193 15.09 -6.26 0.33
CA ALA A 193 15.42 -5.48 1.53
C ALA A 193 14.96 -4.01 1.41
N THR A 194 15.16 -3.39 0.26
CA THR A 194 14.75 -2.00 -0.01
C THR A 194 13.23 -1.85 0.03
N THR A 195 12.50 -2.81 -0.54
CA THR A 195 11.03 -2.81 -0.57
C THR A 195 10.44 -2.80 0.85
N TYR A 196 10.99 -3.60 1.77
CA TYR A 196 10.51 -3.67 3.15
C TYR A 196 11.07 -2.59 4.07
N CYS A 197 12.20 -1.95 3.73
CA CYS A 197 12.76 -0.84 4.49
C CYS A 197 11.72 0.28 4.72
N GLY A 198 10.97 0.65 3.68
CA GLY A 198 9.90 1.64 3.79
C GLY A 198 8.84 1.26 4.82
N VAL A 199 8.40 0.00 4.85
CA VAL A 199 7.39 -0.49 5.79
C VAL A 199 7.94 -0.53 7.22
N SER A 200 9.18 -0.99 7.39
CA SER A 200 9.86 -1.07 8.70
C SER A 200 9.92 0.26 9.43
N ILE A 201 10.11 1.36 8.70
CA ILE A 201 10.17 2.69 9.30
C ILE A 201 8.81 3.10 9.88
N ARG A 202 7.69 2.67 9.28
CA ARG A 202 6.33 2.93 9.77
C ARG A 202 5.87 1.91 10.82
N HIS A 203 6.70 0.92 11.14
CA HIS A 203 6.32 -0.16 12.04
C HIS A 203 6.03 0.34 13.46
N ALA A 204 6.71 1.41 13.90
CA ALA A 204 6.43 2.08 15.17
C ALA A 204 4.99 2.63 15.25
N ASP A 205 4.41 3.04 14.11
CA ASP A 205 3.03 3.53 14.05
C ASP A 205 2.00 2.40 14.12
N TRP A 206 2.41 1.15 13.87
CA TRP A 206 1.52 -0.02 13.90
C TRP A 206 1.56 -0.67 15.29
N THR A 207 2.75 -0.77 15.88
CA THR A 207 2.94 -1.35 17.21
C THR A 207 2.28 -0.54 18.31
N ARG A 208 1.99 0.76 18.08
CA ARG A 208 1.22 1.59 19.03
C ARG A 208 -0.15 1.04 19.38
N TYR A 209 -0.77 0.27 18.48
CA TYR A 209 -2.11 -0.30 18.67
C TYR A 209 -2.07 -1.70 19.27
N THR A 210 -0.87 -2.25 19.53
CA THR A 210 -0.73 -3.58 20.12
C THR A 210 -0.93 -3.52 21.63
N LYS A 211 -1.77 -4.43 22.16
CA LYS A 211 -2.01 -4.56 23.60
C LYS A 211 -0.84 -5.22 24.33
N THR A 212 -0.07 -6.05 23.62
CA THR A 212 1.06 -6.79 24.18
C THR A 212 2.29 -6.71 23.28
N PRO A 213 3.50 -6.60 23.86
CA PRO A 213 4.75 -6.57 23.08
C PRO A 213 5.05 -7.91 22.38
N SER A 214 4.49 -9.02 22.87
CA SER A 214 4.61 -10.33 22.23
C SER A 214 3.85 -10.40 20.90
N ALA A 215 2.68 -9.75 20.79
CA ALA A 215 1.89 -9.75 19.57
C ALA A 215 2.62 -9.07 18.41
N ALA A 216 3.33 -7.95 18.69
CA ALA A 216 4.16 -7.28 17.70
C ALA A 216 5.30 -8.18 17.19
N ARG A 217 5.94 -8.96 18.07
CA ARG A 217 7.05 -9.85 17.70
C ARG A 217 6.59 -11.01 16.81
N TRP A 218 5.51 -11.69 17.19
CA TRP A 218 4.99 -12.82 16.40
C TRP A 218 4.52 -12.40 15.00
N GLY A 219 3.92 -11.22 14.88
CA GLY A 219 3.52 -10.67 13.57
C GLY A 219 4.71 -10.47 12.62
N ILE A 220 5.83 -9.96 13.14
CA ILE A 220 7.04 -9.71 12.34
C ILE A 220 7.78 -11.00 12.03
N TRP A 221 8.06 -11.84 13.02
CA TRP A 221 8.95 -12.99 12.85
C TRP A 221 8.29 -14.15 12.12
N VAL A 222 6.98 -14.31 12.25
CA VAL A 222 6.26 -15.44 11.65
C VAL A 222 5.25 -14.96 10.62
N GLY A 223 4.37 -14.03 10.99
CA GLY A 223 3.27 -13.60 10.13
C GLY A 223 3.75 -12.99 8.80
N CYS A 224 4.71 -12.07 8.86
CA CYS A 224 5.22 -11.38 7.66
C CYS A 224 5.99 -12.33 6.73
N PRO A 225 7.04 -13.08 7.16
CA PRO A 225 7.75 -14.01 6.28
C PRO A 225 6.82 -15.06 5.65
N LEU A 226 5.90 -15.64 6.44
CA LEU A 226 4.99 -16.65 5.95
C LEU A 226 4.04 -16.10 4.88
N SER A 227 3.37 -14.98 5.17
CA SER A 227 2.42 -14.37 4.22
C SER A 227 3.09 -13.92 2.93
N VAL A 228 4.28 -13.32 3.03
CA VAL A 228 5.06 -12.88 1.86
C VAL A 228 5.52 -14.06 1.03
N SER A 229 6.03 -15.12 1.66
CA SER A 229 6.53 -16.30 0.96
C SER A 229 5.41 -17.03 0.22
N VAL A 230 4.28 -17.23 0.89
CA VAL A 230 3.10 -17.88 0.29
C VAL A 230 2.53 -17.06 -0.86
N ALA A 231 2.38 -15.75 -0.68
CA ALA A 231 1.89 -14.87 -1.75
C ALA A 231 2.86 -14.83 -2.95
N ALA A 232 4.17 -14.80 -2.70
CA ALA A 232 5.19 -14.84 -3.76
C ALA A 232 5.15 -16.18 -4.52
N MET A 233 5.02 -17.31 -3.82
CA MET A 233 4.89 -18.63 -4.45
C MET A 233 3.68 -18.68 -5.37
N PHE A 234 2.49 -18.26 -4.91
CA PHE A 234 1.30 -18.20 -5.75
C PHE A 234 1.48 -17.27 -6.95
N GLY A 235 2.10 -16.10 -6.76
CA GLY A 235 2.41 -15.17 -7.85
C GLY A 235 3.31 -15.80 -8.94
N ILE A 236 4.33 -16.56 -8.54
CA ILE A 236 5.22 -17.27 -9.47
C ILE A 236 4.45 -18.33 -10.25
N PHE A 237 3.62 -19.15 -9.58
CA PHE A 237 2.81 -20.18 -10.25
C PHE A 237 1.81 -19.58 -11.25
N ILE A 238 1.11 -18.51 -10.86
CA ILE A 238 0.16 -17.81 -11.74
C ILE A 238 0.89 -17.22 -12.95
N THR A 239 2.04 -16.57 -12.74
CA THR A 239 2.82 -15.96 -13.82
C THR A 239 3.39 -17.02 -14.77
N SER A 240 3.86 -18.15 -14.24
CA SER A 240 4.35 -19.30 -15.03
C SER A 240 3.23 -19.89 -15.91
N ALA A 241 2.08 -20.20 -15.31
CA ALA A 241 0.94 -20.75 -16.04
C ALA A 241 0.40 -19.78 -17.10
N THR A 242 0.27 -18.49 -16.76
CA THR A 242 -0.24 -17.49 -17.71
C THR A 242 0.75 -17.17 -18.84
N ARG A 243 2.05 -17.31 -18.60
CA ARG A 243 3.06 -17.26 -19.66
C ARG A 243 2.87 -18.39 -20.68
N SER A 244 2.58 -19.60 -20.22
CA SER A 244 2.29 -20.74 -21.11
C SER A 244 1.00 -20.55 -21.90
N ILE A 245 -0.04 -19.96 -21.28
CA ILE A 245 -1.34 -19.70 -21.94
C ILE A 245 -1.25 -18.56 -22.98
N TYR A 246 -0.67 -17.42 -22.61
CA TYR A 246 -0.72 -16.20 -23.42
C TYR A 246 0.59 -15.86 -24.17
N GLY A 247 1.67 -16.60 -23.93
CA GLY A 247 2.98 -16.37 -24.55
C GLY A 247 3.73 -15.12 -24.06
N GLN A 248 3.17 -14.37 -23.11
CA GLN A 248 3.75 -13.15 -22.56
C GLN A 248 3.79 -13.17 -21.03
N ILE A 249 4.80 -12.52 -20.44
CA ILE A 249 5.00 -12.47 -18.99
C ILE A 249 4.22 -11.29 -18.42
N ILE A 250 3.07 -11.57 -17.80
CA ILE A 250 2.28 -10.58 -17.07
C ILE A 250 2.40 -10.85 -15.57
N TRP A 251 3.24 -10.07 -14.90
CA TRP A 251 3.53 -10.24 -13.46
C TRP A 251 2.54 -9.49 -12.56
N GLN A 252 1.86 -8.45 -13.07
CA GLN A 252 0.89 -7.68 -12.30
C GLN A 252 -0.48 -8.36 -12.35
N PRO A 253 -1.08 -8.79 -11.22
CA PRO A 253 -2.35 -9.51 -11.24
C PRO A 253 -3.52 -8.67 -11.76
N MET A 254 -3.47 -7.35 -11.53
CA MET A 254 -4.53 -6.42 -11.95
C MET A 254 -4.54 -6.24 -13.46
N THR A 255 -3.37 -6.17 -14.09
CA THR A 255 -3.27 -6.11 -15.56
C THR A 255 -3.51 -7.47 -16.19
N LEU A 256 -3.18 -8.57 -15.50
CA LEU A 256 -3.55 -9.93 -15.91
C LEU A 256 -5.07 -10.09 -15.98
N LEU A 257 -5.82 -9.68 -14.94
CA LEU A 257 -7.30 -9.72 -14.97
C LEU A 257 -7.88 -8.92 -16.13
N ALA A 258 -7.30 -7.76 -16.40
CA ALA A 258 -7.68 -6.96 -17.56
C ALA A 258 -7.33 -7.61 -18.89
N HIS A 259 -6.21 -8.33 -18.97
CA HIS A 259 -5.82 -9.07 -20.17
C HIS A 259 -6.77 -10.25 -20.41
N ILE A 260 -7.12 -10.99 -19.36
CA ILE A 260 -8.11 -12.07 -19.41
C ILE A 260 -9.43 -11.56 -20.01
N GLN A 261 -9.94 -10.42 -19.53
CA GLN A 261 -11.16 -9.80 -20.08
C GLN A 261 -11.02 -9.34 -21.54
N LYS A 262 -9.81 -9.08 -22.03
CA LYS A 262 -9.58 -8.72 -23.44
C LYS A 262 -9.57 -9.95 -24.35
N VAL A 263 -9.06 -11.08 -23.87
CA VAL A 263 -8.94 -12.32 -24.65
C VAL A 263 -10.26 -13.10 -24.63
N ASP A 264 -10.84 -13.30 -23.44
CA ASP A 264 -12.14 -13.95 -23.29
C ASP A 264 -13.11 -13.03 -22.53
N TYR A 265 -14.25 -12.75 -23.15
CA TYR A 265 -15.31 -11.92 -22.59
C TYR A 265 -16.60 -12.70 -22.34
N SER A 266 -16.48 -13.96 -21.90
CA SER A 266 -17.60 -14.79 -21.47
C SER A 266 -18.23 -14.33 -20.15
N ALA A 267 -19.48 -14.73 -19.88
CA ALA A 267 -20.19 -14.38 -18.64
C ALA A 267 -19.46 -14.89 -17.38
N THR A 268 -18.88 -16.10 -17.45
CA THR A 268 -18.10 -16.70 -16.37
C THR A 268 -16.83 -15.90 -16.10
N THR A 269 -16.10 -15.52 -17.16
CA THR A 269 -14.88 -14.72 -17.05
C THR A 269 -15.16 -13.33 -16.48
N ARG A 270 -16.29 -12.71 -16.86
CA ARG A 270 -16.75 -11.44 -16.27
C ARG A 270 -17.02 -11.57 -14.77
N ALA A 271 -17.75 -12.60 -14.35
CA ALA A 271 -18.03 -12.81 -12.93
C ALA A 271 -16.74 -13.06 -12.12
N GLY A 272 -15.85 -13.94 -12.61
CA GLY A 272 -14.58 -14.24 -11.95
C GLY A 272 -13.67 -13.02 -11.83
N THR A 273 -13.55 -12.24 -12.92
CA THR A 273 -12.72 -11.01 -12.93
C THR A 273 -13.33 -9.89 -12.09
N PHE A 274 -14.65 -9.83 -11.94
CA PHE A 274 -15.31 -8.90 -11.01
C PHE A 274 -14.95 -9.20 -9.55
N PHE A 275 -15.11 -10.44 -9.10
CA PHE A 275 -14.80 -10.81 -7.71
C PHE A 275 -13.31 -10.68 -7.40
N ALA A 276 -12.44 -11.08 -8.33
CA ALA A 276 -11.00 -10.87 -8.19
C ALA A 276 -10.65 -9.37 -8.16
N GLY A 277 -11.28 -8.56 -9.03
CA GLY A 277 -11.14 -7.10 -9.03
C GLY A 277 -11.57 -6.47 -7.71
N LEU A 278 -12.66 -6.94 -7.11
CA LEU A 278 -13.14 -6.48 -5.80
C LEU A 278 -12.14 -6.78 -4.67
N GLY A 279 -11.57 -7.98 -4.64
CA GLY A 279 -10.56 -8.35 -3.64
C GLY A 279 -9.30 -7.49 -3.74
N TRP A 280 -8.83 -7.24 -4.96
CA TRP A 280 -7.70 -6.34 -5.19
C TRP A 280 -8.04 -4.88 -4.86
N PHE A 281 -9.24 -4.41 -5.22
CA PHE A 281 -9.71 -3.07 -4.87
C PHE A 281 -9.74 -2.85 -3.35
N MET A 282 -10.30 -3.79 -2.59
CA MET A 282 -10.29 -3.74 -1.11
C MET A 282 -8.86 -3.76 -0.56
N SER A 283 -7.97 -4.57 -1.14
CA SER A 283 -6.55 -4.61 -0.76
C SER A 283 -5.86 -3.25 -0.98
N GLN A 284 -6.03 -2.63 -2.15
CA GLN A 284 -5.44 -1.32 -2.44
C GLN A 284 -5.99 -0.23 -1.51
N LEU A 285 -7.30 -0.25 -1.21
CA LEU A 285 -7.91 0.66 -0.25
C LEU A 285 -7.34 0.48 1.16
N ALA A 286 -7.18 -0.76 1.61
CA ALA A 286 -6.60 -1.08 2.91
C ALA A 286 -5.14 -0.57 3.01
N VAL A 287 -4.31 -0.88 2.02
CA VAL A 287 -2.90 -0.42 1.96
C VAL A 287 -2.82 1.10 1.90
N ARG A 288 -3.67 1.75 1.11
CA ARG A 288 -3.67 3.21 1.00
C ARG A 288 -4.16 3.89 2.27
N ARG A 289 -5.12 3.28 2.97
CA ARG A 289 -5.63 3.81 4.23
C ARG A 289 -4.59 3.72 5.34
N THR A 290 -3.81 2.64 5.41
CA THR A 290 -2.72 2.51 6.39
C THR A 290 -1.60 3.52 6.12
N LEU A 291 -1.37 3.90 4.87
CA LEU A 291 -0.42 4.97 4.53
C LEU A 291 -0.92 6.36 4.94
N ALA A 292 -2.22 6.61 4.90
CA ALA A 292 -2.83 7.91 5.17
C ALA A 292 -3.13 8.19 6.67
N HIS A 293 -2.41 7.54 7.59
CA HIS A 293 -2.88 7.44 8.97
C HIS A 293 -2.79 8.74 9.80
N HIS A 294 -3.92 9.05 10.46
CA HIS A 294 -4.21 9.97 11.57
C HIS A 294 -4.14 11.51 11.37
N ASP A 295 -3.19 12.07 10.61
CA ASP A 295 -2.99 13.53 10.65
C ASP A 295 -3.99 14.32 9.80
N MET A 296 -4.43 13.77 8.67
CA MET A 296 -5.37 14.49 7.80
C MET A 296 -6.76 14.60 8.43
N TRP A 297 -7.19 13.63 9.24
CA TRP A 297 -8.48 13.68 9.92
C TRP A 297 -8.51 14.76 10.99
N ARG A 298 -7.46 14.87 11.84
CA ARG A 298 -7.37 15.96 12.84
C ARG A 298 -7.26 17.34 12.20
N ILE A 299 -6.62 17.47 11.04
CA ILE A 299 -6.56 18.74 10.31
C ILE A 299 -7.94 19.12 9.71
N LEU A 300 -8.74 18.13 9.30
CA LEU A 300 -10.05 18.36 8.69
C LEU A 300 -11.21 18.50 9.70
N THR A 301 -11.06 17.99 10.92
CA THR A 301 -12.11 18.03 11.97
C THR A 301 -11.80 19.00 13.11
N GLN A 302 -10.76 19.84 12.98
CA GLN A 302 -10.42 20.88 13.96
C GLN A 302 -11.03 22.27 13.65
N ASN A 303 -12.14 22.31 12.91
CA ASN A 303 -13.01 23.49 12.88
C ASN A 303 -14.26 23.23 13.71
#